data_AF-A0A946VK71-F1
#
_entry.id   AF-A0A946VK71-F1
#
_cell.length_a   1.000
_cell.length_b   1.000
_cell.length_c   1.000
_cell.angle_alpha   90.00
_cell.angle_beta   90.00
_cell.angle_gamma   90.00
#
_symmetry.space_group_name_H-M   'P 1'
#
loop_
_entity.id
_entity.type
_entity.pdbx_description
1 polymer ?
#
loop_
_entity_poly.entity_id
_entity_poly.type
_entity_poly.pdbx_seq_one_letter_code
_entity_poly.pdbx_strand_id
1 'polypeptide(L)'
;MFWQPASAANQFVPEVLKENIAVQINGVVLPAVRWQDQRLRQVFEKDAGAALFYRGNLQGYASSQFRMLGVNGRWKGLMLYNGDIYSLSASGESPLVFVANRQAKAHFDGARKANKDGARCAAHAHTKNQEAAALRATKASAEKTPLPVSIDSATAMLRAQLDARPRGEFLHAAAANFVASPTCQNPIDGVCLLPEIEFAYDIAYQNLPGNGFTPLERALAEINELEMFFELAFNYRFSRLSITMLNQQQDALVGDSNNAGTLLDRLRVLRGNGQLGFIVNPRSIFHFVTGRNFDPTQNEGNVVGLAYVSQVCAGSGLNTGLTDAGDTDALQPTAVSLIMAHEIGHNLGAQHDDPATNGCDASGYIMSGNIGQAGSATSEFSSCSIQDINNEVGASMSSICFDFPVDVEIVASASNQTEPPAATAFATQFRVTRADGFLPVDEMRVEAMLETPLNGYFTSASIPGGSCSVAADTVSCTASDPPPSFDVVLGAYVEQGADAFTITAAAQSITNGTADLVAGNDTATVSYDRFGPPLPTAPAVQPPTSEPSPGSGGGGASGIFFVAWLALLSFRRVLLRVSHR
;
A
#
# COMPACT_ATOMS: atom_id res chain seq x y z
N MET A 1 42.90 -6.55 3.46
CA MET A 1 42.40 -7.22 4.67
C MET A 1 41.51 -6.22 5.38
N PHE A 2 40.18 -6.42 5.29
CA PHE A 2 39.05 -5.86 6.07
C PHE A 2 38.89 -4.32 6.17
N TRP A 3 37.71 -3.67 6.17
CA TRP A 3 36.29 -3.95 5.89
C TRP A 3 35.61 -2.56 5.95
N GLN A 4 34.57 -2.30 5.14
CA GLN A 4 33.67 -1.11 5.16
C GLN A 4 32.61 -1.23 6.30
N PRO A 5 31.48 -0.46 6.35
CA PRO A 5 31.24 1.00 6.41
C PRO A 5 30.16 1.38 7.48
N ALA A 6 29.76 2.66 7.58
CA ALA A 6 28.38 3.07 7.90
C ALA A 6 28.13 4.56 7.58
N SER A 7 27.39 4.85 6.51
CA SER A 7 26.59 6.06 6.39
C SER A 7 25.43 5.78 5.43
N ALA A 8 24.26 5.47 5.99
CA ALA A 8 23.01 5.44 5.24
C ALA A 8 22.53 6.88 5.07
N ALA A 9 22.61 7.39 3.85
CA ALA A 9 21.94 8.61 3.43
C ALA A 9 21.02 8.24 2.27
N ASN A 10 19.75 8.61 2.41
CA ASN A 10 18.67 8.60 1.42
C ASN A 10 19.13 8.47 -0.05
N GLN A 11 18.73 7.39 -0.71
CA GLN A 11 18.75 7.23 -2.16
C GLN A 11 17.61 6.28 -2.54
N PHE A 12 16.81 6.42 -3.60
CA PHE A 12 16.46 7.47 -4.56
C PHE A 12 15.31 6.80 -5.37
N VAL A 13 14.13 7.43 -5.51
CA VAL A 13 13.07 7.01 -6.48
C VAL A 13 13.44 7.55 -7.85
N PRO A 14 13.09 6.89 -8.98
CA PRO A 14 13.22 7.51 -10.30
C PRO A 14 12.46 8.85 -10.32
N GLU A 15 13.21 9.95 -10.41
CA GLU A 15 12.72 11.33 -10.36
C GLU A 15 11.90 11.68 -11.60
N VAL A 16 10.61 11.96 -11.40
CA VAL A 16 10.02 13.13 -12.07
C VAL A 16 10.83 14.35 -11.58
N LEU A 17 11.37 15.15 -12.51
CA LEU A 17 12.17 16.36 -12.31
C LEU A 17 11.89 17.04 -10.97
N LYS A 18 12.83 16.94 -10.01
CA LYS A 18 12.78 17.74 -8.80
C LYS A 18 12.83 19.22 -9.16
N GLU A 19 11.86 19.97 -8.68
CA GLU A 19 11.74 21.40 -8.94
C GLU A 19 12.20 22.20 -7.73
N ASN A 20 13.09 23.16 -7.98
CA ASN A 20 13.48 24.14 -6.98
C ASN A 20 12.36 25.17 -6.81
N ILE A 21 11.89 25.32 -5.58
CA ILE A 21 10.90 26.31 -5.17
C ILE A 21 11.41 27.05 -3.92
N ALA A 22 10.62 28.00 -3.45
CA ALA A 22 10.86 28.75 -2.25
C ALA A 22 9.63 28.74 -1.35
N VAL A 23 9.84 28.68 -0.04
CA VAL A 23 8.78 28.78 0.96
C VAL A 23 9.05 29.99 1.84
N GLN A 24 8.09 30.92 1.87
CA GLN A 24 8.12 32.10 2.72
C GLN A 24 7.51 31.76 4.09
N ILE A 25 8.34 31.73 5.13
CA ILE A 25 7.97 31.46 6.52
C ILE A 25 8.24 32.72 7.34
N ASN A 26 7.21 33.33 7.94
CA ASN A 26 7.36 34.52 8.79
C ASN A 26 8.18 35.66 8.14
N GLY A 27 8.04 35.85 6.81
CA GLY A 27 8.79 36.85 6.05
C GLY A 27 10.18 36.43 5.59
N VAL A 28 10.68 35.26 6.01
CA VAL A 28 11.95 34.68 5.54
C VAL A 28 11.68 33.71 4.41
N VAL A 29 12.43 33.82 3.32
CA VAL A 29 12.32 32.91 2.16
C VAL A 29 13.37 31.81 2.29
N LEU A 30 12.91 30.57 2.39
CA LEU A 30 13.76 29.39 2.46
C LEU A 30 13.70 28.61 1.14
N PRO A 31 14.85 28.16 0.59
CA PRO A 31 14.87 27.29 -0.57
C PRO A 31 14.26 25.92 -0.22
N ALA A 32 13.54 25.34 -1.17
CA ALA A 32 12.87 24.07 -1.03
C ALA A 32 12.90 23.29 -2.34
N VAL A 33 12.70 21.98 -2.25
CA VAL A 33 12.56 21.11 -3.41
C VAL A 33 11.23 20.41 -3.34
N ARG A 34 10.51 20.38 -4.46
CA ARG A 34 9.29 19.59 -4.61
C ARG A 34 9.42 18.60 -5.75
N TRP A 35 8.63 17.54 -5.69
CA TRP A 35 8.43 16.62 -6.80
C TRP A 35 7.01 16.07 -6.77
N GLN A 36 6.52 15.67 -7.94
CA GLN A 36 5.17 15.17 -8.09
C GLN A 36 5.05 13.75 -7.50
N ASP A 37 4.00 13.52 -6.72
CA ASP A 37 3.60 12.20 -6.26
C ASP A 37 2.63 11.59 -7.29
N GLN A 38 3.19 10.89 -8.27
CA GLN A 38 2.39 10.25 -9.31
C GLN A 38 1.58 9.07 -8.79
N ARG A 39 2.02 8.42 -7.71
CA ARG A 39 1.37 7.28 -7.11
C ARG A 39 -0.01 7.66 -6.56
N LEU A 40 -0.11 8.71 -5.73
CA LEU A 40 -1.42 9.18 -5.25
C LEU A 40 -2.35 9.55 -6.40
N ARG A 41 -1.83 10.11 -7.49
CA ARG A 41 -2.62 10.40 -8.69
C ARG A 41 -3.16 9.14 -9.37
N GLN A 42 -2.36 8.07 -9.43
CA GLN A 42 -2.78 6.77 -9.96
C GLN A 42 -3.82 6.11 -9.06
N VAL A 43 -3.64 6.16 -7.74
CA VAL A 43 -4.61 5.60 -6.78
C VAL A 43 -5.97 6.29 -6.92
N PHE A 44 -5.98 7.61 -7.10
CA PHE A 44 -7.20 8.38 -7.30
C PHE A 44 -7.58 8.55 -8.77
N GLU A 45 -7.08 7.76 -9.73
CA GLU A 45 -7.15 8.04 -11.18
C GLU A 45 -8.48 8.67 -11.67
N LYS A 46 -9.61 8.07 -11.28
CA LYS A 46 -10.96 8.54 -11.67
C LYS A 46 -11.43 9.78 -10.90
N ASP A 47 -11.00 9.94 -9.67
CA ASP A 47 -11.45 10.98 -8.73
C ASP A 47 -10.51 12.20 -8.70
N ALA A 48 -9.26 12.04 -9.13
CA ALA A 48 -8.23 13.06 -9.09
C ALA A 48 -8.56 14.23 -10.04
N GLY A 49 -9.15 13.95 -11.21
CA GLY A 49 -9.44 14.98 -12.21
C GLY A 49 -8.21 15.82 -12.56
N ALA A 50 -8.28 17.13 -12.32
CA ALA A 50 -7.18 18.08 -12.53
C ALA A 50 -6.20 18.18 -11.35
N ALA A 51 -6.41 17.42 -10.28
CA ALA A 51 -5.60 17.48 -9.08
C ALA A 51 -4.22 16.80 -9.28
N LEU A 52 -3.20 17.49 -8.79
CA LEU A 52 -1.81 17.04 -8.82
C LEU A 52 -1.27 17.03 -7.38
N PHE A 53 -0.72 15.90 -6.99
CA PHE A 53 -0.15 15.66 -5.66
C PHE A 53 1.35 15.92 -5.69
N TYR A 54 1.85 16.58 -4.65
CA TYR A 54 3.27 16.91 -4.51
C TYR A 54 3.75 16.63 -3.10
N ARG A 55 5.03 16.27 -3.03
CA ARG A 55 5.80 16.13 -1.80
C ARG A 55 7.10 16.93 -1.92
N GLY A 56 7.67 17.30 -0.79
CA GLY A 56 8.91 18.05 -0.79
C GLY A 56 9.49 18.30 0.59
N ASN A 57 10.62 18.99 0.62
CA ASN A 57 11.33 19.39 1.83
C ASN A 57 12.06 20.72 1.62
N LEU A 58 12.33 21.44 2.72
CA LEU A 58 13.21 22.60 2.68
C LEU A 58 14.66 22.13 2.49
N GLN A 59 15.43 22.88 1.70
CA GLN A 59 16.85 22.57 1.49
C GLN A 59 17.66 22.93 2.74
N GLY A 60 18.49 21.99 3.20
CA GLY A 60 19.28 22.16 4.42
C GLY A 60 18.54 21.85 5.72
N TYR A 61 17.27 21.43 5.65
CA TYR A 61 16.47 21.05 6.83
C TYR A 61 15.94 19.62 6.65
N ALA A 62 16.75 18.64 7.06
CA ALA A 62 16.47 17.22 6.86
C ALA A 62 15.17 16.74 7.54
N SER A 63 14.74 17.39 8.61
CA SER A 63 13.49 17.09 9.33
C SER A 63 12.26 17.84 8.79
N SER A 64 12.43 18.66 7.76
CA SER A 64 11.29 19.33 7.13
C SER A 64 10.67 18.46 6.06
N GLN A 65 9.34 18.44 6.00
CA GLN A 65 8.60 17.79 4.93
C GLN A 65 7.33 18.59 4.65
N PHE A 66 6.87 18.57 3.41
CA PHE A 66 5.55 19.08 3.08
C PHE A 66 4.83 18.21 2.06
N ARG A 67 3.51 18.27 2.11
CA ARG A 67 2.59 17.72 1.12
C ARG A 67 1.73 18.84 0.56
N MET A 68 1.47 18.81 -0.74
CA MET A 68 0.67 19.82 -1.41
C MET A 68 -0.23 19.22 -2.50
N LEU A 69 -1.42 19.81 -2.64
CA LEU A 69 -2.34 19.61 -3.75
C LEU A 69 -2.35 20.86 -4.62
N GLY A 70 -2.14 20.68 -5.93
CA GLY A 70 -2.33 21.71 -6.95
C GLY A 70 -3.56 21.39 -7.80
N VAL A 71 -4.48 22.34 -7.96
CA VAL A 71 -5.66 22.20 -8.82
C VAL A 71 -5.95 23.52 -9.55
N ASN A 72 -5.87 23.53 -10.88
CA ASN A 72 -6.19 24.70 -11.72
C ASN A 72 -5.52 25.99 -11.22
N GLY A 73 -4.22 25.91 -10.90
CA GLY A 73 -3.43 27.04 -10.41
C GLY A 73 -3.73 27.47 -8.96
N ARG A 74 -4.45 26.66 -8.19
CA ARG A 74 -4.67 26.86 -6.74
C ARG A 74 -3.91 25.79 -5.98
N TRP A 75 -3.25 26.19 -4.90
CA TRP A 75 -2.37 25.30 -4.15
C TRP A 75 -2.69 25.37 -2.67
N LYS A 76 -2.81 24.19 -2.05
CA LYS A 76 -2.97 24.00 -0.61
C LYS A 76 -2.09 22.87 -0.14
N GLY A 77 -1.58 22.95 1.09
CA GLY A 77 -0.88 21.84 1.70
C GLY A 77 -0.55 22.07 3.16
N LEU A 78 0.24 21.15 3.69
CA LEU A 78 0.74 21.18 5.06
C LEU A 78 2.25 20.95 5.05
N MET A 79 2.96 21.69 5.88
CA MET A 79 4.40 21.59 6.05
C MET A 79 4.76 21.42 7.52
N LEU A 80 5.73 20.55 7.75
CA LEU A 80 6.37 20.31 9.01
C LEU A 80 7.73 20.99 9.00
N TYR A 81 7.97 21.84 9.99
CA TYR A 81 9.22 22.57 10.11
C TYR A 81 9.49 22.90 11.58
N ASN A 82 10.64 22.42 12.09
CA ASN A 82 11.05 22.58 13.49
C ASN A 82 9.99 22.14 14.52
N GLY A 83 9.30 21.02 14.24
CA GLY A 83 8.25 20.48 15.12
C GLY A 83 6.92 21.24 15.08
N ASP A 84 6.84 22.34 14.32
CA ASP A 84 5.61 23.11 14.13
C ASP A 84 4.96 22.77 12.78
N ILE A 85 3.63 22.86 12.76
CA ILE A 85 2.79 22.65 11.57
C ILE A 85 2.50 24.01 10.91
N TYR A 86 2.60 24.06 9.58
CA TYR A 86 2.33 25.22 8.76
C TYR A 86 1.32 24.87 7.66
N SER A 87 0.34 25.74 7.42
CA SER A 87 -0.46 25.66 6.21
C SER A 87 0.29 26.31 5.06
N LEU A 88 0.38 25.58 3.95
CA LEU A 88 0.96 26.06 2.69
C LEU A 88 -0.15 26.51 1.75
N SER A 89 0.05 27.65 1.11
CA SER A 89 -0.80 28.08 0.00
C SER A 89 -0.02 28.86 -1.06
N ALA A 90 -0.52 28.79 -2.28
CA ALA A 90 -0.09 29.63 -3.39
C ALA A 90 -1.19 29.72 -4.46
N SER A 91 -1.02 30.67 -5.38
CA SER A 91 -1.86 30.84 -6.56
C SER A 91 -0.99 31.00 -7.82
N GLY A 92 -1.54 30.64 -8.98
CA GLY A 92 -0.85 30.61 -10.27
C GLY A 92 -0.61 29.17 -10.76
N GLU A 93 -0.40 29.01 -12.06
CA GLU A 93 -0.27 27.69 -12.70
C GLU A 93 0.99 26.93 -12.25
N SER A 94 2.09 27.62 -11.98
CA SER A 94 3.35 27.04 -11.52
C SER A 94 4.11 28.00 -10.60
N PRO A 95 3.60 28.23 -9.39
CA PRO A 95 4.22 29.18 -8.47
C PRO A 95 5.56 28.64 -7.98
N LEU A 96 6.57 29.51 -7.97
CA LEU A 96 7.89 29.23 -7.42
C LEU A 96 8.01 29.62 -5.95
N VAL A 97 7.03 30.35 -5.41
CA VAL A 97 7.03 30.82 -4.02
C VAL A 97 5.71 30.42 -3.35
N PHE A 98 5.81 29.75 -2.22
CA PHE A 98 4.69 29.34 -1.37
C PHE A 98 4.70 30.12 -0.07
N VAL A 99 3.52 30.49 0.44
CA VAL A 99 3.40 31.13 1.74
C VAL A 99 3.09 30.06 2.77
N ALA A 100 3.92 29.98 3.80
CA ALA A 100 3.71 29.11 4.95
C ALA A 100 3.23 29.95 6.13
N ASN A 101 1.98 29.75 6.51
CA ASN A 101 1.43 30.38 7.71
C ASN A 101 1.48 29.37 8.84
N ARG A 102 2.14 29.74 9.94
CA ARG A 102 2.14 28.89 11.13
C ARG A 102 0.69 28.68 11.53
N GLN A 103 0.27 27.42 11.58
CA GLN A 103 -1.00 27.06 12.18
C GLN A 103 -0.86 27.46 13.66
N ALA A 104 -1.57 28.52 14.06
CA ALA A 104 -1.21 29.31 15.23
C ALA A 104 -1.01 28.47 16.51
N LYS A 105 0.23 28.37 16.99
CA LYS A 105 0.49 28.08 18.42
C LYS A 105 -0.06 29.21 19.32
N ALA A 106 -0.37 30.35 18.72
CA ALA A 106 -0.65 31.63 19.37
C ALA A 106 -2.15 31.89 19.60
N HIS A 107 -2.81 31.00 20.35
CA HIS A 107 -3.87 31.42 21.28
C HIS A 107 -3.71 30.77 22.67
N PHE A 108 -2.58 30.09 22.91
CA PHE A 108 -2.39 29.23 24.08
C PHE A 108 -1.85 29.93 25.33
N ASP A 109 -1.31 31.17 25.22
CA ASP A 109 -0.91 31.97 26.40
C ASP A 109 -1.97 32.99 26.86
N GLY A 110 -2.90 33.38 25.98
CA GLY A 110 -3.95 34.37 26.29
C GLY A 110 -5.24 33.78 26.86
N ALA A 111 -5.46 32.47 26.71
CA ALA A 111 -6.70 31.78 27.06
C ALA A 111 -6.75 31.26 28.51
N ARG A 112 -5.97 31.83 29.45
CA ARG A 112 -6.16 31.56 30.89
C ARG A 112 -7.51 32.03 31.45
N LYS A 113 -8.38 32.65 30.63
CA LYS A 113 -9.58 33.35 31.13
C LYS A 113 -10.91 33.06 30.43
N ALA A 114 -11.02 32.15 29.46
CA ALA A 114 -12.33 31.83 28.88
C ALA A 114 -12.45 30.34 28.50
N ASN A 115 -13.24 29.63 29.31
CA ASN A 115 -13.74 28.26 29.17
C ASN A 115 -12.71 27.10 29.14
N LYS A 116 -13.00 26.04 29.90
CA LYS A 116 -12.02 25.05 30.37
C LYS A 116 -11.89 23.76 29.55
N ASP A 117 -12.57 23.63 28.43
CA ASP A 117 -12.63 22.34 27.72
C ASP A 117 -12.11 22.52 26.28
N GLY A 118 -10.84 22.16 26.06
CA GLY A 118 -10.32 21.97 24.70
C GLY A 118 -11.01 20.79 24.02
N ALA A 119 -11.04 20.79 22.69
CA ALA A 119 -11.49 19.64 21.91
C ALA A 119 -10.71 18.38 22.29
N ARG A 120 -11.39 17.24 22.32
CA ARG A 120 -10.84 15.94 22.71
C ARG A 120 -11.04 14.93 21.60
N CYS A 121 -10.09 14.01 21.50
CA CYS A 121 -10.32 12.75 20.83
C CYS A 121 -10.77 11.73 21.86
N ALA A 122 -11.55 10.76 21.43
CA ALA A 122 -11.99 9.69 22.29
C ALA A 122 -11.78 8.34 21.61
N ALA A 123 -11.61 7.31 22.43
CA ALA A 123 -11.38 5.95 21.98
C ALA A 123 -12.41 5.01 22.63
N HIS A 124 -13.05 4.16 21.82
CA HIS A 124 -13.89 3.10 22.34
C HIS A 124 -13.10 1.79 22.49
N ALA A 125 -12.76 1.45 23.74
CA ALA A 125 -12.29 0.13 24.08
C ALA A 125 -13.44 -0.88 23.97
N HIS A 126 -13.44 -1.69 22.90
CA HIS A 126 -14.45 -2.73 22.74
C HIS A 126 -14.11 -3.94 23.64
N THR A 127 -14.76 -4.06 24.80
CA THR A 127 -14.59 -5.27 25.64
C THR A 127 -15.35 -6.44 25.00
N LYS A 128 -14.73 -7.64 24.96
CA LYS A 128 -15.32 -8.88 24.42
C LYS A 128 -16.74 -9.22 24.96
N ASN A 129 -17.19 -8.57 26.03
CA ASN A 129 -18.51 -8.73 26.62
C ASN A 129 -19.65 -8.02 25.85
N GLN A 130 -19.35 -6.99 25.04
CA GLN A 130 -20.36 -6.25 24.28
C GLN A 130 -20.84 -7.01 23.01
N GLU A 131 -19.98 -7.87 22.44
CA GLU A 131 -20.37 -8.86 21.42
C GLU A 131 -21.43 -9.83 21.96
N ALA A 132 -21.30 -10.26 23.23
CA ALA A 132 -22.23 -11.21 23.83
C ALA A 132 -23.64 -10.63 24.01
N ALA A 133 -23.80 -9.32 24.20
CA ALA A 133 -25.11 -8.68 24.33
C ALA A 133 -25.82 -8.53 22.97
N ALA A 134 -25.09 -8.13 21.92
CA ALA A 134 -25.63 -8.04 20.56
C ALA A 134 -25.93 -9.43 19.95
N LEU A 135 -25.12 -10.44 20.27
CA LEU A 135 -25.30 -11.81 19.82
C LEU A 135 -26.40 -12.56 20.60
N ARG A 136 -26.69 -12.17 21.86
CA ARG A 136 -27.79 -12.73 22.66
C ARG A 136 -29.17 -12.29 22.17
N ALA A 137 -29.28 -11.12 21.54
CA ALA A 137 -30.52 -10.67 20.92
C ALA A 137 -30.87 -11.47 19.65
N THR A 138 -29.91 -12.16 19.04
CA THR A 138 -30.06 -12.84 17.73
C THR A 138 -29.98 -14.37 17.80
N LYS A 139 -29.58 -14.98 18.92
CA LYS A 139 -29.44 -16.45 19.06
C LYS A 139 -30.44 -17.08 20.03
N ALA A 140 -31.72 -16.91 19.74
CA ALA A 140 -32.76 -17.84 20.19
C ALA A 140 -32.90 -19.00 19.19
N SER A 141 -31.85 -19.80 19.00
CA SER A 141 -31.92 -21.22 18.57
C SER A 141 -30.50 -21.78 18.35
N ALA A 142 -30.32 -23.04 18.74
CA ALA A 142 -29.20 -23.95 18.48
C ALA A 142 -27.95 -23.86 19.39
N GLU A 143 -27.40 -25.06 19.60
CA GLU A 143 -26.85 -25.62 20.83
C GLU A 143 -25.30 -25.64 20.87
N LYS A 144 -24.74 -25.80 22.08
CA LYS A 144 -23.30 -25.75 22.41
C LYS A 144 -22.55 -27.06 22.14
N THR A 145 -21.24 -26.96 21.87
CA THR A 145 -20.17 -27.71 22.61
C THR A 145 -18.75 -27.18 22.30
N PRO A 146 -17.77 -27.23 23.25
CA PRO A 146 -16.44 -26.56 23.12
C PRO A 146 -15.22 -27.52 23.15
N LEU A 147 -14.03 -27.04 22.71
CA LEU A 147 -12.71 -27.64 23.03
C LEU A 147 -11.58 -26.57 23.11
N PRO A 148 -10.45 -26.83 23.83
CA PRO A 148 -9.55 -25.82 24.41
C PRO A 148 -8.09 -25.84 23.89
N VAL A 149 -7.35 -24.72 23.99
CA VAL A 149 -5.86 -24.70 24.03
C VAL A 149 -5.33 -23.56 24.92
N SER A 150 -4.30 -23.86 25.70
CA SER A 150 -3.67 -23.06 26.77
C SER A 150 -2.56 -22.12 26.28
N ILE A 151 -2.48 -20.91 26.85
CA ILE A 151 -1.44 -19.88 26.59
C ILE A 151 -0.61 -19.74 27.87
N ASP A 152 0.59 -20.32 27.93
CA ASP A 152 1.47 -20.15 29.11
C ASP A 152 2.96 -19.95 28.82
N SER A 153 3.38 -19.85 27.54
CA SER A 153 4.82 -19.71 27.22
C SER A 153 5.27 -18.31 26.78
N ALA A 154 4.35 -17.40 26.43
CA ALA A 154 4.67 -16.06 25.93
C ALA A 154 4.95 -15.03 27.03
N THR A 155 4.37 -15.21 28.23
CA THR A 155 4.44 -14.24 29.34
C THR A 155 5.77 -14.30 30.11
N ALA A 156 6.54 -15.37 29.94
CA ALA A 156 7.81 -15.57 30.65
C ALA A 156 8.99 -14.83 30.00
N MET A 157 8.97 -14.59 28.68
CA MET A 157 10.06 -13.91 27.98
C MET A 157 10.02 -12.39 28.14
N LEU A 158 8.82 -11.81 28.30
CA LEU A 158 8.61 -10.35 28.39
C LEU A 158 9.10 -9.75 29.73
N ARG A 159 9.09 -10.51 30.83
CA ARG A 159 9.54 -10.01 32.15
C ARG A 159 11.05 -9.87 32.27
N ALA A 160 11.85 -10.56 31.46
CA ALA A 160 13.30 -10.52 31.55
C ALA A 160 13.92 -9.26 30.91
N GLN A 161 13.18 -8.52 30.07
CA GLN A 161 13.70 -7.37 29.32
C GLN A 161 13.41 -6.00 29.98
N LEU A 162 12.56 -5.94 31.00
CA LEU A 162 12.12 -4.69 31.64
C LEU A 162 13.04 -4.19 32.77
N ASP A 163 13.95 -5.02 33.28
CA ASP A 163 14.70 -4.72 34.52
C ASP A 163 16.06 -4.01 34.34
N ALA A 164 16.38 -3.47 33.15
CA ALA A 164 17.73 -2.93 32.93
C ALA A 164 17.80 -1.66 32.05
N ARG A 165 17.34 -0.48 32.52
CA ARG A 165 17.94 0.83 32.12
C ARG A 165 17.81 1.93 33.20
N PRO A 166 18.88 2.70 33.48
CA PRO A 166 18.85 3.85 34.38
C PRO A 166 18.34 5.13 33.69
N ARG A 167 17.81 6.05 34.51
CA ARG A 167 17.17 7.32 34.10
C ARG A 167 18.18 8.45 33.90
N GLY A 168 18.03 9.18 32.79
CA GLY A 168 18.48 10.57 32.64
C GLY A 168 19.33 10.85 31.40
N GLU A 169 18.71 11.43 30.36
CA GLU A 169 19.21 12.56 29.56
C GLU A 169 18.21 12.88 28.43
N PHE A 170 17.61 14.08 28.49
CA PHE A 170 16.82 14.67 27.41
C PHE A 170 17.77 15.45 26.50
N LEU A 171 17.83 15.10 25.21
CA LEU A 171 18.02 15.99 24.04
C LEU A 171 18.22 15.14 22.77
N HIS A 172 17.41 15.42 21.76
CA HIS A 172 17.61 15.15 20.33
C HIS A 172 18.03 13.72 19.91
N ALA A 173 17.03 12.96 19.44
CA ALA A 173 17.24 12.00 18.37
C ALA A 173 15.96 11.89 17.53
N ALA A 174 15.84 12.76 16.53
CA ALA A 174 15.41 12.25 15.23
C ALA A 174 16.31 11.04 14.93
N ALA A 175 15.70 9.87 14.71
CA ALA A 175 16.31 8.53 14.69
C ALA A 175 16.57 7.83 16.05
N ALA A 176 15.77 8.08 17.09
CA ALA A 176 15.79 7.26 18.32
C ALA A 176 15.12 5.89 18.11
N ASN A 177 15.92 4.89 17.73
CA ASN A 177 15.60 3.46 17.75
C ASN A 177 14.23 3.11 17.17
N PHE A 178 14.17 3.03 15.85
CA PHE A 178 13.35 2.04 15.17
C PHE A 178 13.60 0.69 15.88
N VAL A 179 12.73 0.30 16.81
CA VAL A 179 12.61 -1.13 17.11
C VAL A 179 12.15 -1.66 15.78
N ALA A 180 13.08 -2.28 15.04
CA ALA A 180 12.77 -2.79 13.72
C ALA A 180 11.62 -3.78 13.90
N SER A 181 10.42 -3.30 13.61
CA SER A 181 9.27 -4.16 13.53
C SER A 181 9.65 -5.20 12.48
N PRO A 182 9.45 -6.50 12.74
CA PRO A 182 9.68 -7.53 11.72
C PRO A 182 9.00 -7.18 10.38
N THR A 183 7.92 -6.40 10.44
CA THR A 183 7.12 -5.90 9.31
C THR A 183 7.84 -4.92 8.40
N CYS A 184 8.99 -4.37 8.80
CA CYS A 184 9.71 -3.30 8.11
C CYS A 184 11.19 -3.65 7.85
N GLN A 185 11.56 -4.93 7.93
CA GLN A 185 12.97 -5.33 7.77
C GLN A 185 13.51 -5.06 6.37
N ASN A 186 12.65 -5.08 5.35
CA ASN A 186 13.05 -4.85 3.96
C ASN A 186 12.12 -3.83 3.28
N PRO A 187 12.31 -2.52 3.53
CA PRO A 187 11.50 -1.50 2.89
C PRO A 187 11.88 -1.33 1.42
N ILE A 188 10.87 -1.19 0.54
CA ILE A 188 11.05 -0.84 -0.87
C ILE A 188 10.75 0.65 -1.00
N ASP A 189 11.70 1.43 -1.55
CA ASP A 189 11.60 2.89 -1.59
C ASP A 189 11.28 3.53 -0.22
N GLY A 190 11.87 2.99 0.85
CA GLY A 190 11.62 3.46 2.21
C GLY A 190 10.18 3.24 2.69
N VAL A 191 9.37 2.42 2.00
CA VAL A 191 8.02 2.02 2.39
C VAL A 191 8.03 0.58 2.87
N CYS A 192 7.38 0.30 3.99
CA CYS A 192 7.31 -1.04 4.56
C CYS A 192 5.99 -1.77 4.31
N LEU A 193 4.90 -1.02 4.38
CA LEU A 193 3.56 -1.57 4.48
C LEU A 193 2.60 -0.63 3.80
N LEU A 194 1.57 -1.22 3.20
CA LEU A 194 0.55 -0.48 2.50
C LEU A 194 -0.84 -0.79 3.08
N PRO A 195 -1.26 -0.10 4.15
CA PRO A 195 -2.60 -0.29 4.68
C PRO A 195 -3.67 0.09 3.67
N GLU A 196 -4.73 -0.71 3.62
CA GLU A 196 -5.93 -0.38 2.85
C GLU A 196 -6.88 0.47 3.69
N ILE A 197 -7.37 1.57 3.13
CA ILE A 197 -8.26 2.50 3.83
C ILE A 197 -9.29 3.11 2.89
N GLU A 198 -10.51 3.22 3.38
CA GLU A 198 -11.66 3.70 2.64
C GLU A 198 -12.28 4.89 3.37
N PHE A 199 -12.52 5.98 2.65
CA PHE A 199 -13.09 7.20 3.19
C PHE A 199 -14.51 7.43 2.67
N ALA A 200 -15.39 7.91 3.55
CA ALA A 200 -16.67 8.47 3.15
C ALA A 200 -16.88 9.85 3.74
N TYR A 201 -17.43 10.74 2.93
CA TYR A 201 -17.65 12.14 3.24
C TYR A 201 -19.13 12.47 3.08
N ASP A 202 -19.77 12.89 4.17
CA ASP A 202 -21.21 13.11 4.22
C ASP A 202 -21.63 14.44 3.59
N ILE A 203 -22.94 14.67 3.44
CA ILE A 203 -23.44 15.91 2.84
C ILE A 203 -23.08 17.13 3.68
N ALA A 204 -23.02 16.98 5.01
CA ALA A 204 -22.59 18.06 5.90
C ALA A 204 -21.15 18.49 5.60
N TYR A 205 -20.23 17.54 5.38
CA TYR A 205 -18.85 17.83 4.97
C TYR A 205 -18.83 18.54 3.62
N GLN A 206 -19.63 18.06 2.66
CA GLN A 206 -19.69 18.64 1.32
C GLN A 206 -20.19 20.09 1.30
N ASN A 207 -20.93 20.51 2.33
CA ASN A 207 -21.41 21.88 2.49
C ASN A 207 -20.41 22.82 3.19
N LEU A 208 -19.27 22.31 3.67
CA LEU A 208 -18.25 23.15 4.30
C LEU A 208 -17.58 24.08 3.28
N PRO A 209 -17.13 25.28 3.70
CA PRO A 209 -16.46 26.23 2.81
C PRO A 209 -15.19 25.63 2.18
N GLY A 210 -15.16 25.57 0.85
CA GLY A 210 -14.03 24.99 0.10
C GLY A 210 -12.89 25.96 -0.22
N ASN A 211 -13.05 27.27 0.03
CA ASN A 211 -12.06 28.31 -0.34
C ASN A 211 -11.59 28.22 -1.81
N GLY A 212 -12.53 27.92 -2.70
CA GLY A 212 -12.29 27.69 -4.12
C GLY A 212 -12.19 26.21 -4.49
N PHE A 213 -11.75 25.34 -3.59
CA PHE A 213 -11.72 23.90 -3.85
C PHE A 213 -13.13 23.30 -3.82
N THR A 214 -13.37 22.28 -4.65
CA THR A 214 -14.55 21.43 -4.50
C THR A 214 -14.44 20.58 -3.24
N PRO A 215 -15.53 20.00 -2.71
CA PRO A 215 -15.46 19.08 -1.57
C PRO A 215 -14.50 17.91 -1.81
N LEU A 216 -14.50 17.35 -3.02
CA LEU A 216 -13.59 16.28 -3.43
C LEU A 216 -12.14 16.73 -3.40
N GLU A 217 -11.82 17.87 -4.02
CA GLU A 217 -10.46 18.41 -4.00
C GLU A 217 -9.97 18.70 -2.58
N ARG A 218 -10.86 19.19 -1.69
CA ARG A 218 -10.53 19.38 -0.28
C ARG A 218 -10.19 18.06 0.41
N ALA A 219 -11.00 17.03 0.21
CA ALA A 219 -10.76 15.71 0.78
C ALA A 219 -9.45 15.08 0.28
N LEU A 220 -9.15 15.22 -1.01
CA LEU A 220 -7.88 14.77 -1.60
C LEU A 220 -6.67 15.48 -0.97
N ALA A 221 -6.79 16.78 -0.65
CA ALA A 221 -5.74 17.49 0.07
C ALA A 221 -5.56 16.94 1.48
N GLU A 222 -6.65 16.70 2.22
CA GLU A 222 -6.61 16.15 3.58
C GLU A 222 -6.00 14.74 3.61
N ILE A 223 -6.30 13.87 2.64
CA ILE A 223 -5.69 12.53 2.53
C ILE A 223 -4.19 12.61 2.18
N ASN A 224 -3.81 13.51 1.27
CA ASN A 224 -2.41 13.73 0.94
C ASN A 224 -1.60 14.23 2.15
N GLU A 225 -2.17 15.13 2.94
CA GLU A 225 -1.57 15.61 4.19
C GLU A 225 -1.50 14.50 5.25
N LEU A 226 -2.56 13.70 5.39
CA LEU A 226 -2.66 12.56 6.32
C LEU A 226 -1.52 11.55 6.12
N GLU A 227 -1.25 11.17 4.87
CA GLU A 227 -0.23 10.16 4.55
C GLU A 227 1.17 10.57 5.04
N MET A 228 1.47 11.87 5.09
CA MET A 228 2.75 12.37 5.61
C MET A 228 3.02 11.92 7.05
N PHE A 229 2.00 11.92 7.91
CA PHE A 229 2.16 11.55 9.31
C PHE A 229 2.54 10.07 9.48
N PHE A 230 1.95 9.21 8.64
CA PHE A 230 2.23 7.77 8.65
C PHE A 230 3.53 7.42 7.93
N GLU A 231 3.87 8.14 6.86
CA GLU A 231 5.15 7.98 6.17
C GLU A 231 6.32 8.31 7.11
N LEU A 232 6.23 9.43 7.86
CA LEU A 232 7.29 9.86 8.78
C LEU A 232 7.50 8.92 9.97
N ALA A 233 6.42 8.41 10.56
CA ALA A 233 6.51 7.62 11.79
C ALA A 233 6.72 6.13 11.52
N PHE A 234 6.16 5.61 10.43
CA PHE A 234 6.02 4.16 10.21
C PHE A 234 6.54 3.69 8.86
N ASN A 235 6.94 4.60 7.96
CA ASN A 235 7.22 4.26 6.57
C ASN A 235 6.01 3.59 5.89
N TYR A 236 4.80 4.00 6.27
CA TYR A 236 3.57 3.52 5.65
C TYR A 236 3.12 4.50 4.57
N ARG A 237 2.68 3.96 3.43
CA ARG A 237 1.88 4.67 2.43
C ARG A 237 0.58 3.90 2.27
N PHE A 238 -0.50 4.52 1.79
CA PHE A 238 -1.76 3.78 1.61
C PHE A 238 -1.89 3.30 0.16
N SER A 239 -2.00 1.98 -0.08
CA SER A 239 -2.10 1.42 -1.46
C SER A 239 -3.49 1.55 -2.04
N ARG A 240 -4.50 1.06 -1.31
CA ARG A 240 -5.91 1.07 -1.73
C ARG A 240 -6.65 2.13 -0.94
N LEU A 241 -6.67 3.34 -1.51
CA LEU A 241 -7.48 4.44 -1.05
C LEU A 241 -8.76 4.49 -1.88
N SER A 242 -9.91 4.38 -1.21
CA SER A 242 -11.20 4.71 -1.84
C SER A 242 -11.77 5.97 -1.20
N ILE A 243 -12.45 6.79 -2.00
CA ILE A 243 -13.15 7.98 -1.53
C ILE A 243 -14.58 7.95 -2.03
N THR A 244 -15.53 8.13 -1.12
CA THR A 244 -16.95 8.25 -1.48
C THR A 244 -17.50 9.57 -0.97
N MET A 245 -17.86 10.46 -1.89
CA MET A 245 -18.76 11.58 -1.57
C MET A 245 -20.19 11.04 -1.52
N LEU A 246 -20.78 11.02 -0.33
CA LEU A 246 -22.10 10.42 -0.13
C LEU A 246 -23.17 11.19 -0.90
N ASN A 247 -24.00 10.46 -1.64
CA ASN A 247 -25.24 11.01 -2.18
C ASN A 247 -26.34 11.03 -1.10
N GLN A 248 -27.47 11.65 -1.41
CA GLN A 248 -28.59 11.81 -0.46
C GLN A 248 -29.13 10.50 0.12
N GLN A 249 -29.13 9.41 -0.67
CA GLN A 249 -29.62 8.12 -0.18
C GLN A 249 -28.62 7.46 0.78
N GLN A 250 -27.32 7.55 0.47
CA GLN A 250 -26.27 7.01 1.32
C GLN A 250 -26.14 7.83 2.62
N ASP A 251 -26.23 9.15 2.53
CA ASP A 251 -26.23 10.06 3.68
C ASP A 251 -27.42 9.79 4.62
N ALA A 252 -28.62 9.65 4.05
CA ALA A 252 -29.82 9.28 4.80
C ALA A 252 -29.71 7.88 5.46
N LEU A 253 -29.00 6.93 4.85
CA LEU A 253 -28.76 5.61 5.43
C LEU A 253 -27.88 5.70 6.69
N VAL A 254 -26.84 6.54 6.66
CA VAL A 254 -25.96 6.83 7.80
C VAL A 254 -26.75 7.49 8.93
N GLY A 255 -27.66 8.41 8.60
CA GLY A 255 -28.50 9.13 9.56
C GLY A 255 -27.88 10.44 10.03
N ASP A 256 -28.56 11.18 10.89
CA ASP A 256 -28.32 12.61 11.18
C ASP A 256 -27.83 12.90 12.61
N SER A 257 -27.42 11.88 13.37
CA SER A 257 -26.93 12.07 14.74
C SER A 257 -25.68 12.96 14.80
N ASN A 258 -25.69 13.92 15.72
CA ASN A 258 -24.52 14.72 16.13
C ASN A 258 -23.82 14.14 17.37
N ASN A 259 -24.24 12.97 17.87
CA ASN A 259 -23.52 12.30 18.94
C ASN A 259 -22.48 11.35 18.32
N ALA A 260 -21.19 11.65 18.51
CA ALA A 260 -20.08 10.90 17.91
C ALA A 260 -20.17 9.38 18.17
N GLY A 261 -20.45 8.97 19.42
CA GLY A 261 -20.59 7.55 19.77
C GLY A 261 -21.77 6.87 19.08
N THR A 262 -22.93 7.52 19.06
CA THR A 262 -24.12 7.01 18.36
C THR A 262 -23.87 6.86 16.86
N LEU A 263 -23.19 7.83 16.25
CA LEU A 263 -22.83 7.80 14.84
C LEU A 263 -21.79 6.71 14.54
N LEU A 264 -20.75 6.56 15.38
CA LEU A 264 -19.75 5.49 15.23
C LEU A 264 -20.40 4.11 15.31
N ASP A 265 -21.25 3.88 16.32
CA ASP A 265 -21.96 2.61 16.49
C ASP A 265 -22.88 2.31 15.29
N ARG A 266 -23.54 3.35 14.76
CA ARG A 266 -24.38 3.22 13.57
C ARG A 266 -23.55 2.82 12.34
N LEU A 267 -22.42 3.48 12.11
CA LEU A 267 -21.49 3.16 11.02
C LEU A 267 -20.92 1.75 11.15
N ARG A 268 -20.50 1.34 12.35
CA ARG A 268 -20.04 -0.02 12.65
C ARG A 268 -21.09 -1.05 12.27
N VAL A 269 -22.34 -0.87 12.71
CA VAL A 269 -23.44 -1.82 12.44
C VAL A 269 -23.74 -1.90 10.95
N LEU A 270 -23.84 -0.74 10.27
CA LEU A 270 -24.05 -0.70 8.82
C LEU A 270 -22.92 -1.41 8.08
N ARG A 271 -21.67 -1.16 8.46
CA ARG A 271 -20.49 -1.79 7.86
C ARG A 271 -20.46 -3.30 8.12
N GLY A 272 -20.60 -3.72 9.38
CA GLY A 272 -20.57 -5.13 9.78
C GLY A 272 -21.69 -5.98 9.15
N ASN A 273 -22.80 -5.33 8.77
CA ASN A 273 -23.90 -5.98 8.05
C ASN A 273 -23.80 -5.86 6.52
N GLY A 274 -22.72 -5.26 5.98
CA GLY A 274 -22.55 -5.07 4.54
C GLY A 274 -23.55 -4.09 3.91
N GLN A 275 -24.12 -3.16 4.69
CA GLN A 275 -25.13 -2.21 4.21
C GLN A 275 -24.51 -0.94 3.60
N LEU A 276 -23.23 -0.68 3.85
CA LEU A 276 -22.47 0.39 3.19
C LEU A 276 -21.95 -0.12 1.84
N GLY A 277 -22.79 -0.06 0.80
CA GLY A 277 -22.49 -0.62 -0.52
C GLY A 277 -21.34 0.06 -1.29
N PHE A 278 -20.78 1.13 -0.75
CA PHE A 278 -19.58 1.80 -1.29
C PHE A 278 -18.27 1.26 -0.70
N ILE A 279 -18.33 0.47 0.37
CA ILE A 279 -17.16 -0.20 0.94
C ILE A 279 -16.78 -1.37 0.05
N VAL A 280 -15.56 -1.36 -0.46
CA VAL A 280 -15.02 -2.38 -1.36
C VAL A 280 -14.41 -3.52 -0.57
N ASN A 281 -13.59 -3.20 0.44
CA ASN A 281 -12.96 -4.19 1.30
C ASN A 281 -13.57 -4.11 2.72
N PRO A 282 -14.35 -5.11 3.17
CA PRO A 282 -14.92 -5.10 4.53
C PRO A 282 -13.85 -5.15 5.64
N ARG A 283 -12.59 -5.39 5.29
CA ARG A 283 -11.45 -5.57 6.21
C ARG A 283 -10.48 -4.38 6.18
N SER A 284 -10.60 -3.44 5.25
CA SER A 284 -9.83 -2.19 5.24
C SER A 284 -10.10 -1.34 6.49
N ILE A 285 -9.34 -0.28 6.76
CA ILE A 285 -9.83 0.76 7.67
C ILE A 285 -10.96 1.53 6.98
N PHE A 286 -12.04 1.87 7.70
CA PHE A 286 -13.08 2.79 7.20
C PHE A 286 -13.07 4.04 8.04
N HIS A 287 -12.89 5.18 7.39
CA HIS A 287 -12.85 6.45 8.10
C HIS A 287 -13.90 7.41 7.55
N PHE A 288 -14.86 7.77 8.40
CA PHE A 288 -15.96 8.65 8.04
C PHE A 288 -15.64 10.10 8.42
N VAL A 289 -15.70 11.02 7.47
CA VAL A 289 -15.43 12.44 7.72
C VAL A 289 -16.73 13.21 7.54
N THR A 290 -17.11 13.97 8.57
CA THR A 290 -18.38 14.70 8.58
C THR A 290 -18.16 16.19 8.80
N GLY A 291 -19.02 17.01 8.20
CA GLY A 291 -19.09 18.45 8.49
C GLY A 291 -20.12 18.81 9.55
N ARG A 292 -20.61 17.82 10.31
CA ARG A 292 -21.39 18.03 11.53
C ARG A 292 -20.54 18.73 12.58
N ASN A 293 -21.19 19.17 13.65
CA ASN A 293 -20.53 19.65 14.85
C ASN A 293 -21.03 18.76 15.99
N PHE A 294 -20.15 17.93 16.57
CA PHE A 294 -20.58 16.96 17.56
C PHE A 294 -21.04 17.60 18.87
N ASP A 295 -22.15 17.07 19.40
CA ASP A 295 -22.68 17.53 20.68
C ASP A 295 -21.70 17.13 21.80
N PRO A 296 -21.39 18.06 22.74
CA PRO A 296 -20.56 17.74 23.89
C PRO A 296 -21.18 16.60 24.70
N THR A 297 -20.38 15.61 25.09
CA THR A 297 -20.86 14.55 25.97
C THR A 297 -20.58 14.90 27.44
N GLN A 298 -21.44 14.43 28.35
CA GLN A 298 -21.34 14.69 29.79
C GLN A 298 -20.00 14.23 30.41
N ASN A 299 -19.31 13.27 29.77
CA ASN A 299 -18.09 12.65 30.29
C ASN A 299 -16.83 12.97 29.46
N GLU A 300 -16.97 13.21 28.15
CA GLU A 300 -15.84 13.37 27.23
C GLU A 300 -15.69 14.83 26.76
N GLY A 301 -16.68 15.69 27.00
CA GLY A 301 -16.65 17.08 26.55
C GLY A 301 -16.83 17.20 25.04
N ASN A 302 -16.17 18.17 24.42
CA ASN A 302 -16.22 18.39 22.97
C ASN A 302 -15.35 17.35 22.27
N VAL A 303 -15.97 16.33 21.68
CA VAL A 303 -15.27 15.28 20.93
C VAL A 303 -15.16 15.68 19.46
N VAL A 304 -13.97 15.62 18.86
CA VAL A 304 -13.75 15.95 17.42
C VAL A 304 -13.39 14.72 16.57
N GLY A 305 -13.26 13.56 17.19
CA GLY A 305 -12.99 12.29 16.53
C GLY A 305 -13.22 11.12 17.46
N LEU A 306 -13.56 9.97 16.88
CA LEU A 306 -13.82 8.75 17.62
C LEU A 306 -13.51 7.51 16.79
N ALA A 307 -12.78 6.57 17.38
CA ALA A 307 -12.46 5.29 16.75
C ALA A 307 -12.44 4.13 17.75
N TYR A 308 -12.60 2.91 17.25
CA TYR A 308 -12.33 1.72 18.05
C TYR A 308 -10.83 1.39 18.03
N VAL A 309 -10.30 1.00 19.18
CA VAL A 309 -8.85 0.74 19.33
C VAL A 309 -8.51 -0.73 19.04
N SER A 310 -7.38 -0.95 18.36
CA SER A 310 -6.85 -2.30 18.04
C SER A 310 -7.83 -3.13 17.23
N GLN A 311 -8.36 -2.52 16.16
CA GLN A 311 -9.37 -3.14 15.29
C GLN A 311 -8.93 -3.13 13.84
N VAL A 312 -7.66 -2.89 13.54
CA VAL A 312 -7.14 -3.01 12.19
C VAL A 312 -7.47 -4.40 11.65
N CYS A 313 -7.87 -4.44 10.38
CA CYS A 313 -8.32 -5.67 9.74
C CYS A 313 -9.56 -6.30 10.38
N ALA A 314 -10.29 -5.71 11.32
CA ALA A 314 -11.49 -6.34 11.89
C ALA A 314 -12.61 -6.52 10.84
N GLY A 315 -13.59 -7.40 11.10
CA GLY A 315 -14.64 -7.77 10.12
C GLY A 315 -16.06 -7.50 10.62
N SER A 316 -16.18 -7.16 11.90
CA SER A 316 -17.42 -6.80 12.58
C SER A 316 -17.79 -5.32 12.39
N GLY A 317 -17.12 -4.61 11.48
CA GLY A 317 -17.20 -3.17 11.31
C GLY A 317 -16.42 -2.36 12.35
N LEU A 318 -15.70 -3.01 13.26
CA LEU A 318 -14.93 -2.35 14.33
C LEU A 318 -13.68 -1.61 13.82
N ASN A 319 -13.21 -1.92 12.61
CA ASN A 319 -12.19 -1.19 11.85
C ASN A 319 -12.67 0.19 11.35
N THR A 320 -13.58 0.83 12.09
CA THR A 320 -14.20 2.10 11.74
C THR A 320 -13.73 3.21 12.68
N GLY A 321 -13.48 4.39 12.13
CA GLY A 321 -13.27 5.65 12.84
C GLY A 321 -14.05 6.78 12.19
N LEU A 322 -14.17 7.91 12.87
CA LEU A 322 -14.79 9.11 12.31
C LEU A 322 -14.17 10.40 12.82
N THR A 323 -14.21 11.43 11.98
CA THR A 323 -13.67 12.77 12.25
C THR A 323 -14.73 13.85 12.01
N ASP A 324 -14.80 14.80 12.93
CA ASP A 324 -15.50 16.06 12.78
C ASP A 324 -14.60 17.06 12.04
N ALA A 325 -15.08 17.57 10.91
CA ALA A 325 -14.45 18.62 10.11
C ALA A 325 -15.23 19.94 10.15
N GLY A 326 -16.37 19.98 10.85
CA GLY A 326 -17.30 21.11 10.93
C GLY A 326 -17.10 22.01 12.17
N ASP A 327 -16.41 21.55 13.22
CA ASP A 327 -16.07 22.38 14.39
C ASP A 327 -14.98 23.42 14.07
N THR A 328 -15.31 24.43 13.26
CA THR A 328 -14.32 25.42 12.77
C THR A 328 -13.75 26.33 13.86
N ASP A 329 -14.32 26.38 15.06
CA ASP A 329 -13.80 27.20 16.16
C ASP A 329 -12.83 26.42 17.07
N ALA A 330 -13.03 25.10 17.26
CA ALA A 330 -12.07 24.26 17.97
C ALA A 330 -10.94 23.72 17.08
N LEU A 331 -11.19 23.62 15.77
CA LEU A 331 -10.25 23.13 14.76
C LEU A 331 -9.35 24.23 14.18
N GLN A 332 -9.46 25.48 14.61
CA GLN A 332 -8.47 26.50 14.24
C GLN A 332 -7.37 26.53 15.30
N PRO A 333 -6.18 25.94 15.05
CA PRO A 333 -5.55 25.69 13.75
C PRO A 333 -5.14 24.21 13.56
N THR A 334 -5.97 23.28 13.98
CA THR A 334 -5.75 21.83 13.78
C THR A 334 -6.22 21.42 12.39
N ALA A 335 -5.32 20.86 11.58
CA ALA A 335 -5.70 20.29 10.29
C ALA A 335 -6.60 19.05 10.51
N VAL A 336 -7.69 18.92 9.75
CA VAL A 336 -8.58 17.73 9.75
C VAL A 336 -7.77 16.45 9.53
N SER A 337 -6.72 16.52 8.70
CA SER A 337 -5.76 15.44 8.46
C SER A 337 -5.03 14.96 9.73
N LEU A 338 -4.80 15.82 10.72
CA LEU A 338 -4.21 15.43 12.01
C LEU A 338 -5.18 14.59 12.85
N ILE A 339 -6.46 14.96 12.84
CA ILE A 339 -7.51 14.22 13.57
C ILE A 339 -7.73 12.88 12.90
N MET A 340 -7.80 12.85 11.56
CA MET A 340 -7.82 11.59 10.81
C MET A 340 -6.64 10.70 11.22
N ALA A 341 -5.43 11.26 11.33
CA ALA A 341 -4.25 10.50 11.76
C ALA A 341 -4.38 9.94 13.17
N HIS A 342 -4.93 10.72 14.10
CA HIS A 342 -5.21 10.30 15.48
C HIS A 342 -6.16 9.10 15.51
N GLU A 343 -7.32 9.23 14.86
CA GLU A 343 -8.36 8.20 14.88
C GLU A 343 -7.93 6.92 14.14
N ILE A 344 -7.20 7.07 13.03
CA ILE A 344 -6.60 5.93 12.33
C ILE A 344 -5.51 5.29 13.22
N GLY A 345 -4.75 6.08 13.97
CA GLY A 345 -3.81 5.60 14.97
C GLY A 345 -4.47 4.71 16.02
N HIS A 346 -5.66 5.07 16.50
CA HIS A 346 -6.48 4.20 17.35
C HIS A 346 -6.84 2.88 16.66
N ASN A 347 -7.38 2.91 15.44
CA ASN A 347 -7.70 1.67 14.72
C ASN A 347 -6.47 0.77 14.56
N LEU A 348 -5.29 1.36 14.33
CA LEU A 348 -4.00 0.69 14.22
C LEU A 348 -3.40 0.25 15.57
N GLY A 349 -4.02 0.59 16.70
CA GLY A 349 -3.69 0.03 18.01
C GLY A 349 -3.21 1.04 19.06
N ALA A 350 -2.92 2.28 18.71
CA ALA A 350 -2.43 3.27 19.66
C ALA A 350 -3.49 3.61 20.72
N GLN A 351 -3.08 3.67 21.98
CA GLN A 351 -3.84 4.37 23.02
C GLN A 351 -3.48 5.86 23.01
N HIS A 352 -4.21 6.66 23.79
CA HIS A 352 -3.76 8.02 24.07
C HIS A 352 -2.42 8.01 24.79
N ASP A 353 -1.58 9.00 24.51
CA ASP A 353 -0.38 9.27 25.30
C ASP A 353 -0.78 9.75 26.70
N ASP A 354 -0.29 9.09 27.74
CA ASP A 354 -0.59 9.44 29.12
C ASP A 354 0.51 8.94 30.08
N PRO A 355 1.16 9.84 30.85
CA PRO A 355 2.23 9.47 31.77
C PRO A 355 1.81 8.44 32.81
N ALA A 356 0.51 8.39 33.15
CA ALA A 356 -0.02 7.47 34.13
C ALA A 356 -0.26 6.06 33.58
N THR A 357 -0.58 5.90 32.30
CA THR A 357 -0.98 4.61 31.71
C THR A 357 0.12 3.97 30.86
N ASN A 358 0.81 4.74 30.02
CA ASN A 358 1.87 4.24 29.15
C ASN A 358 3.21 4.97 29.32
N GLY A 359 3.25 6.05 30.10
CA GLY A 359 4.49 6.75 30.44
C GLY A 359 4.95 7.78 29.40
N CYS A 360 4.18 7.99 28.31
CA CYS A 360 4.43 9.06 27.35
C CYS A 360 3.76 10.36 27.78
N ASP A 361 4.33 11.51 27.39
CA ASP A 361 3.76 12.81 27.71
C ASP A 361 2.35 12.94 27.10
N ALA A 362 1.38 13.39 27.90
CA ALA A 362 -0.02 13.53 27.49
C ALA A 362 -0.28 14.65 26.46
N SER A 363 0.80 15.25 25.96
CA SER A 363 0.80 16.42 25.11
C SER A 363 2.00 16.41 24.19
N GLY A 364 1.86 17.07 23.04
CA GLY A 364 2.92 17.27 22.07
C GLY A 364 3.00 16.19 21.00
N TYR A 365 2.03 15.28 20.90
CA TYR A 365 2.05 14.18 19.93
C TYR A 365 0.69 13.97 19.27
N ILE A 366 0.66 13.24 18.15
CA ILE A 366 -0.58 12.94 17.42
C ILE A 366 -1.59 12.25 18.33
N MET A 367 -1.18 11.29 19.17
CA MET A 367 -2.07 10.52 20.04
C MET A 367 -2.34 11.18 21.41
N SER A 368 -2.03 12.47 21.57
CA SER A 368 -2.46 13.21 22.75
C SER A 368 -4.00 13.27 22.78
N GLY A 369 -4.62 12.84 23.89
CA GLY A 369 -6.09 12.70 23.96
C GLY A 369 -6.88 14.02 23.94
N ASN A 370 -6.17 15.14 24.09
CA ASN A 370 -6.72 16.46 23.84
C ASN A 370 -6.09 16.99 22.56
N ILE A 371 -6.88 17.68 21.74
CA ILE A 371 -6.41 18.39 20.55
C ILE A 371 -6.51 19.89 20.82
N GLY A 372 -5.50 20.67 20.41
CA GLY A 372 -5.42 22.11 20.73
C GLY A 372 -4.53 22.43 21.94
N GLN A 373 -4.97 23.30 22.87
CA GLN A 373 -4.12 24.14 23.76
C GLN A 373 -2.94 23.51 24.51
N ALA A 374 -2.95 22.21 24.70
CA ALA A 374 -1.85 21.44 25.28
C ALA A 374 -1.83 20.00 24.73
N GLY A 375 -2.29 19.81 23.50
CA GLY A 375 -2.71 18.52 22.96
C GLY A 375 -1.73 17.94 21.96
N SER A 376 -1.94 18.16 20.66
CA SER A 376 -1.01 17.78 19.60
C SER A 376 -0.27 19.01 19.09
N ALA A 377 0.80 19.43 19.79
CA ALA A 377 1.62 20.56 19.34
C ALA A 377 2.60 20.19 18.23
N THR A 378 2.70 18.90 17.89
CA THR A 378 3.59 18.36 16.86
C THR A 378 2.85 17.40 15.94
N SER A 379 3.51 17.05 14.85
CA SER A 379 3.11 16.07 13.85
C SER A 379 3.67 14.66 14.10
N GLU A 380 4.17 14.40 15.30
CA GLU A 380 4.90 13.16 15.60
C GLU A 380 4.02 12.22 16.43
N PHE A 381 4.10 10.93 16.15
CA PHE A 381 3.62 9.90 17.07
C PHE A 381 4.63 9.74 18.21
N SER A 382 4.15 9.55 19.44
CA SER A 382 5.04 9.29 20.57
C SER A 382 5.70 7.91 20.43
N SER A 383 6.76 7.65 21.19
CA SER A 383 7.34 6.30 21.26
C SER A 383 6.35 5.24 21.74
N CYS A 384 5.37 5.61 22.58
CA CYS A 384 4.34 4.68 23.04
C CYS A 384 3.35 4.37 21.92
N SER A 385 2.88 5.39 21.20
CA SER A 385 1.99 5.18 20.05
C SER A 385 2.66 4.34 18.97
N ILE A 386 3.95 4.58 18.70
CA ILE A 386 4.72 3.80 17.74
C ILE A 386 4.82 2.34 18.16
N GLN A 387 5.09 2.10 19.44
CA GLN A 387 5.16 0.74 19.99
C GLN A 387 3.81 0.02 19.91
N ASP A 388 2.71 0.67 20.30
CA ASP A 388 1.36 0.10 20.26
C ASP A 388 0.94 -0.26 18.83
N ILE A 389 1.15 0.66 17.88
CA ILE A 389 0.83 0.43 16.46
C ILE A 389 1.65 -0.72 15.88
N ASN A 390 2.97 -0.75 16.15
CA ASN A 390 3.81 -1.84 15.66
C ASN A 390 3.39 -3.20 16.23
N ASN A 391 3.00 -3.25 17.50
CA ASN A 391 2.53 -4.50 18.13
C ASN A 391 1.22 -4.98 17.50
N GLU A 392 0.24 -4.10 17.35
CA GLU A 392 -1.06 -4.43 16.79
C GLU A 392 -0.96 -4.80 15.30
N VAL A 393 -0.28 -3.97 14.50
CA VAL A 393 -0.05 -4.25 13.08
C VAL A 393 0.74 -5.53 12.90
N GLY A 394 1.76 -5.79 13.72
CA GLY A 394 2.50 -7.05 13.70
C GLY A 394 1.66 -8.28 14.06
N ALA A 395 0.68 -8.13 14.96
CA ALA A 395 -0.22 -9.21 15.38
C ALA A 395 -1.37 -9.47 14.39
N SER A 396 -1.84 -8.42 13.72
CA SER A 396 -3.01 -8.44 12.82
C SER A 396 -2.63 -8.45 11.33
N MET A 397 -1.33 -8.55 11.02
CA MET A 397 -0.78 -8.48 9.67
C MET A 397 -1.36 -9.54 8.73
N SER A 398 -2.01 -9.10 7.64
CA SER A 398 -2.63 -9.98 6.66
C SER A 398 -2.82 -9.28 5.31
N SER A 399 -2.62 -10.02 4.21
CA SER A 399 -2.93 -9.57 2.84
C SER A 399 -4.42 -9.29 2.58
N ILE A 400 -5.27 -9.49 3.59
CA ILE A 400 -6.71 -9.20 3.54
C ILE A 400 -7.01 -7.69 3.69
N CYS A 401 -6.09 -6.92 4.26
CA CYS A 401 -6.29 -5.51 4.67
C CYS A 401 -5.01 -4.66 4.55
N PHE A 402 -3.90 -5.28 4.17
CA PHE A 402 -2.65 -4.64 3.83
C PHE A 402 -2.17 -5.20 2.50
N ASP A 403 -1.62 -4.33 1.65
CA ASP A 403 -0.69 -4.77 0.63
C ASP A 403 0.76 -4.67 1.18
N PHE A 404 1.64 -5.44 0.56
CA PHE A 404 3.06 -5.45 0.85
C PHE A 404 3.82 -4.92 -0.35
N PRO A 405 4.81 -4.03 -0.12
CA PRO A 405 5.49 -3.38 -1.21
C PRO A 405 6.38 -4.37 -1.95
N VAL A 406 6.35 -4.28 -3.28
CA VAL A 406 7.28 -4.94 -4.19
C VAL A 406 7.73 -3.90 -5.21
N ASP A 407 8.78 -4.21 -5.96
CA ASP A 407 9.23 -3.41 -7.11
C ASP A 407 9.60 -4.37 -8.24
N VAL A 408 8.96 -4.23 -9.39
CA VAL A 408 9.16 -5.04 -10.58
C VAL A 408 9.60 -4.15 -11.73
N GLU A 409 10.87 -4.27 -12.10
CA GLU A 409 11.44 -3.54 -13.22
C GLU A 409 11.61 -4.47 -14.43
N ILE A 410 11.31 -3.95 -15.63
CA ILE A 410 11.64 -4.61 -16.89
C ILE A 410 12.45 -3.67 -17.79
N VAL A 411 13.50 -4.20 -18.41
CA VAL A 411 14.34 -3.47 -19.36
C VAL A 411 14.65 -4.31 -20.60
N ALA A 412 14.74 -3.67 -21.77
CA ALA A 412 15.22 -4.35 -22.96
C ALA A 412 16.71 -4.71 -22.79
N SER A 413 17.07 -5.97 -23.09
CA SER A 413 18.44 -6.42 -22.90
C SER A 413 19.40 -5.73 -23.87
N ALA A 414 20.54 -5.25 -23.36
CA ALA A 414 21.61 -4.68 -24.17
C ALA A 414 22.25 -5.70 -25.14
N SER A 415 22.00 -7.00 -24.97
CA SER A 415 22.45 -8.05 -25.89
C SER A 415 21.53 -8.25 -27.10
N ASN A 416 20.42 -7.52 -27.17
CA ASN A 416 19.55 -7.57 -28.35
C ASN A 416 20.30 -7.08 -29.59
N GLN A 417 20.04 -7.73 -30.72
CA GLN A 417 20.68 -7.38 -31.99
C GLN A 417 20.17 -6.02 -32.46
N THR A 418 21.06 -5.12 -32.89
CA THR A 418 20.64 -3.82 -33.43
C THR A 418 20.04 -3.92 -34.84
N GLU A 419 20.36 -5.00 -35.57
CA GLU A 419 19.93 -5.26 -36.93
C GLU A 419 19.59 -6.75 -37.09
N PRO A 420 18.43 -7.20 -36.58
CA PRO A 420 18.03 -8.60 -36.67
C PRO A 420 17.72 -9.01 -38.13
N PRO A 421 17.82 -10.29 -38.48
CA PRO A 421 17.54 -10.76 -39.84
C PRO A 421 16.06 -10.59 -40.20
N ALA A 422 15.76 -10.09 -41.40
CA ALA A 422 14.42 -10.16 -41.99
C ALA A 422 14.14 -11.56 -42.54
N ALA A 423 12.86 -11.93 -42.59
CA ALA A 423 12.39 -13.23 -43.09
C ALA A 423 13.06 -14.45 -42.44
N THR A 424 13.54 -14.31 -41.21
CA THR A 424 14.08 -15.40 -40.38
C THR A 424 13.71 -15.12 -38.93
N ALA A 425 13.39 -16.17 -38.16
CA ALA A 425 13.16 -16.02 -36.74
C ALA A 425 14.45 -15.59 -36.00
N PHE A 426 14.32 -14.65 -35.07
CA PHE A 426 15.39 -14.20 -34.19
C PHE A 426 14.87 -14.07 -32.75
N ALA A 427 15.79 -13.97 -31.79
CA ALA A 427 15.46 -13.79 -30.39
C ALA A 427 15.61 -12.33 -29.96
N THR A 428 14.63 -11.85 -29.21
CA THR A 428 14.65 -10.58 -28.47
C THR A 428 14.51 -10.91 -26.99
N GLN A 429 15.26 -10.22 -26.14
CA GLN A 429 15.33 -10.49 -24.72
C GLN A 429 14.97 -9.25 -23.91
N PHE A 430 14.21 -9.47 -22.84
CA PHE A 430 13.96 -8.51 -21.78
C PHE A 430 14.52 -9.06 -20.48
N ARG A 431 15.17 -8.21 -19.68
CA ARG A 431 15.57 -8.55 -18.31
C ARG A 431 14.51 -8.02 -17.37
N VAL A 432 14.06 -8.89 -16.48
CA VAL A 432 13.15 -8.55 -15.39
C VAL A 432 13.93 -8.64 -14.07
N THR A 433 13.77 -7.63 -13.23
CA THR A 433 14.31 -7.54 -11.87
C THR A 433 13.16 -7.37 -10.89
N ARG A 434 13.26 -8.01 -9.74
CA ARG A 434 12.27 -7.88 -8.67
C ARG A 434 12.91 -7.69 -7.32
N ALA A 435 12.30 -6.85 -6.49
CA ALA A 435 12.61 -6.71 -5.08
C ALA A 435 11.39 -7.06 -4.23
N ASP A 436 11.60 -7.88 -3.21
CA ASP A 436 10.56 -8.30 -2.27
C ASP A 436 10.57 -7.37 -1.06
N GLY A 437 9.40 -6.93 -0.61
CA GLY A 437 9.25 -6.30 0.69
C GLY A 437 9.16 -7.33 1.81
N PHE A 438 8.06 -7.27 2.57
CA PHE A 438 7.78 -8.22 3.65
C PHE A 438 7.32 -9.60 3.15
N LEU A 439 6.48 -9.64 2.10
CA LEU A 439 6.09 -10.89 1.45
C LEU A 439 6.96 -11.16 0.23
N PRO A 440 7.38 -12.42 0.00
CA PRO A 440 8.06 -12.80 -1.23
C PRO A 440 7.11 -12.72 -2.44
N VAL A 441 7.64 -12.38 -3.60
CA VAL A 441 6.93 -12.53 -4.89
C VAL A 441 7.03 -13.98 -5.35
N ASP A 442 5.92 -14.70 -5.21
CA ASP A 442 5.79 -16.12 -5.57
C ASP A 442 5.17 -16.32 -6.96
N GLU A 443 4.56 -15.28 -7.55
CA GLU A 443 4.00 -15.34 -8.90
C GLU A 443 4.15 -14.02 -9.65
N MET A 444 4.60 -14.12 -10.91
CA MET A 444 4.82 -12.98 -11.80
C MET A 444 4.23 -13.23 -13.18
N ARG A 445 3.75 -12.15 -13.81
CA ARG A 445 3.29 -12.13 -15.20
C ARG A 445 4.14 -11.19 -16.03
N VAL A 446 4.52 -11.64 -17.22
CA VAL A 446 5.15 -10.79 -18.25
C VAL A 446 4.32 -10.87 -19.51
N GLU A 447 3.89 -9.72 -20.00
CA GLU A 447 3.10 -9.59 -21.22
C GLU A 447 3.92 -8.82 -22.25
N ALA A 448 3.82 -9.20 -23.52
CA ALA A 448 4.42 -8.44 -24.60
C ALA A 448 3.42 -8.27 -25.75
N MET A 449 3.47 -7.12 -26.39
CA MET A 449 2.64 -6.76 -27.52
C MET A 449 3.52 -6.25 -28.65
N LEU A 450 3.15 -6.61 -29.87
CA LEU A 450 3.76 -6.10 -31.09
C LEU A 450 3.03 -4.83 -31.53
N GLU A 451 3.69 -3.68 -31.44
CA GLU A 451 3.12 -2.37 -31.83
C GLU A 451 2.99 -2.24 -33.36
N THR A 452 3.72 -3.06 -34.10
CA THR A 452 3.75 -3.09 -35.57
C THR A 452 3.28 -4.45 -36.11
N PRO A 453 2.01 -4.86 -35.88
CA PRO A 453 1.55 -6.23 -36.15
C PRO A 453 1.47 -6.61 -37.63
N LEU A 454 1.57 -5.63 -38.55
CA LEU A 454 1.63 -5.89 -40.00
C LEU A 454 3.04 -6.24 -40.48
N ASN A 455 4.06 -5.96 -39.68
CA ASN A 455 5.47 -6.07 -40.06
C ASN A 455 6.12 -7.39 -39.59
N GLY A 456 5.37 -8.25 -38.90
CA GLY A 456 5.86 -9.54 -38.42
C GLY A 456 4.99 -10.14 -37.33
N TYR A 457 5.52 -11.14 -36.63
CA TYR A 457 4.80 -11.86 -35.58
C TYR A 457 5.73 -12.54 -34.58
N PHE A 458 5.22 -12.90 -33.40
CA PHE A 458 5.92 -13.73 -32.43
C PHE A 458 5.90 -15.21 -32.84
N THR A 459 7.03 -15.89 -32.67
CA THR A 459 7.21 -17.30 -33.02
C THR A 459 7.33 -18.20 -31.79
N SER A 460 7.84 -17.66 -30.68
CA SER A 460 8.01 -18.39 -29.42
C SER A 460 8.21 -17.43 -28.26
N ALA A 461 8.08 -17.93 -27.04
CA ALA A 461 8.45 -17.20 -25.83
C ALA A 461 8.89 -18.19 -24.76
N SER A 462 9.81 -17.77 -23.90
CA SER A 462 10.23 -18.55 -22.74
C SER A 462 10.55 -17.66 -21.56
N ILE A 463 10.22 -18.16 -20.37
CA ILE A 463 10.47 -17.55 -19.07
C ILE A 463 11.01 -18.65 -18.13
N PRO A 464 12.03 -18.36 -17.30
CA PRO A 464 12.53 -19.34 -16.33
C PRO A 464 11.47 -19.75 -15.32
N GLY A 465 11.33 -21.06 -15.07
CA GLY A 465 10.39 -21.58 -14.08
C GLY A 465 8.91 -21.38 -14.41
N GLY A 466 8.58 -21.06 -15.66
CA GLY A 466 7.22 -20.69 -16.03
C GLY A 466 6.77 -21.21 -17.40
N SER A 467 5.64 -20.68 -17.87
CA SER A 467 5.01 -21.05 -19.13
C SER A 467 4.54 -19.82 -19.89
N CYS A 468 4.50 -19.90 -21.22
CA CYS A 468 4.09 -18.79 -22.07
C CYS A 468 3.01 -19.24 -23.08
N SER A 469 2.04 -18.37 -23.29
CA SER A 469 1.10 -18.41 -24.42
C SER A 469 1.55 -17.38 -25.46
N VAL A 470 1.61 -17.80 -26.73
CA VAL A 470 2.10 -16.98 -27.84
C VAL A 470 1.03 -16.92 -28.92
N ALA A 471 0.60 -15.71 -29.26
CA ALA A 471 -0.16 -15.39 -30.46
C ALA A 471 0.72 -14.58 -31.43
N ALA A 472 0.19 -14.22 -32.60
CA ALA A 472 0.97 -13.50 -33.61
C ALA A 472 1.47 -12.14 -33.11
N ASP A 473 0.64 -11.41 -32.37
CA ASP A 473 0.89 -10.03 -31.94
C ASP A 473 0.99 -9.86 -30.42
N THR A 474 0.79 -10.94 -29.65
CA THR A 474 0.80 -10.91 -28.19
C THR A 474 1.48 -12.13 -27.58
N VAL A 475 2.12 -11.94 -26.42
CA VAL A 475 2.71 -12.99 -25.58
C VAL A 475 2.24 -12.75 -24.15
N SER A 476 1.90 -13.83 -23.44
CA SER A 476 1.65 -13.80 -22.00
C SER A 476 2.39 -14.95 -21.34
N CYS A 477 3.32 -14.62 -20.45
CA CYS A 477 4.13 -15.56 -19.69
C CYS A 477 3.79 -15.44 -18.20
N THR A 478 3.73 -16.59 -17.50
CA THR A 478 3.64 -16.65 -16.04
C THR A 478 4.80 -17.46 -15.49
N ALA A 479 5.38 -17.01 -14.39
CA ALA A 479 6.42 -17.74 -13.66
C ALA A 479 6.05 -17.84 -12.17
N SER A 480 6.27 -19.03 -11.62
CA SER A 480 6.14 -19.29 -10.19
C SER A 480 7.53 -19.23 -9.54
N ASP A 481 7.61 -18.60 -8.37
CA ASP A 481 8.83 -18.36 -7.60
C ASP A 481 10.02 -17.90 -8.47
N PRO A 482 9.85 -16.86 -9.32
CA PRO A 482 10.92 -16.43 -10.22
C PRO A 482 12.14 -15.97 -9.42
N PRO A 483 13.39 -16.14 -9.89
CA PRO A 483 14.54 -15.58 -9.17
C PRO A 483 14.49 -14.04 -9.15
N PRO A 484 15.26 -13.35 -8.28
CA PRO A 484 15.27 -11.89 -8.19
C PRO A 484 15.65 -11.16 -9.50
N SER A 485 16.34 -11.86 -10.40
CA SER A 485 16.61 -11.39 -11.75
C SER A 485 16.57 -12.55 -12.73
N PHE A 486 15.87 -12.37 -13.84
CA PHE A 486 15.76 -13.36 -14.91
C PHE A 486 15.51 -12.70 -16.26
N ASP A 487 15.69 -13.49 -17.32
CA ASP A 487 15.47 -13.03 -18.68
C ASP A 487 14.24 -13.69 -19.29
N VAL A 488 13.39 -12.88 -19.93
CA VAL A 488 12.32 -13.35 -20.83
C VAL A 488 12.83 -13.27 -22.25
N VAL A 489 12.74 -14.39 -22.98
CA VAL A 489 13.22 -14.50 -24.36
C VAL A 489 12.03 -14.71 -25.28
N LEU A 490 11.83 -13.78 -26.20
CA LEU A 490 10.81 -13.79 -27.23
C LEU A 490 11.45 -14.14 -28.57
N GLY A 491 10.93 -15.17 -29.24
CA GLY A 491 11.19 -15.40 -30.65
C GLY A 491 10.27 -14.54 -31.50
N ALA A 492 10.84 -13.83 -32.47
CA ALA A 492 10.11 -12.96 -33.38
C ALA A 492 10.51 -13.25 -34.83
N TYR A 493 9.61 -12.96 -35.77
CA TYR A 493 9.84 -13.02 -37.20
C TYR A 493 9.39 -11.71 -37.81
N VAL A 494 10.26 -11.08 -38.61
CA VAL A 494 9.99 -9.83 -39.33
C VAL A 494 9.76 -10.14 -40.81
N GLU A 495 8.69 -9.60 -41.38
CA GLU A 495 8.36 -9.77 -42.79
C GLU A 495 9.36 -9.04 -43.71
N GLN A 496 9.54 -9.57 -44.92
CA GLN A 496 10.43 -8.94 -45.90
C GLN A 496 9.87 -7.57 -46.33
N GLY A 497 10.69 -6.53 -46.21
CA GLY A 497 10.29 -5.15 -46.56
C GLY A 497 9.66 -4.36 -45.42
N ALA A 498 9.61 -4.92 -44.20
CA ALA A 498 9.30 -4.15 -43.01
C ALA A 498 10.29 -3.00 -42.81
N ASP A 499 9.76 -1.84 -42.41
CA ASP A 499 10.50 -0.61 -42.12
C ASP A 499 10.71 -0.39 -40.61
N ALA A 500 9.87 -1.00 -39.78
CA ALA A 500 9.98 -0.97 -38.33
C ALA A 500 9.44 -2.27 -37.70
N PHE A 501 10.00 -2.64 -36.55
CA PHE A 501 9.48 -3.71 -35.71
C PHE A 501 9.63 -3.33 -34.24
N THR A 502 8.52 -3.06 -33.56
CA THR A 502 8.52 -2.54 -32.20
C THR A 502 7.75 -3.45 -31.26
N ILE A 503 8.42 -3.92 -30.21
CA ILE A 503 7.83 -4.74 -29.15
C ILE A 503 7.80 -3.92 -27.86
N THR A 504 6.63 -3.85 -27.23
CA THR A 504 6.48 -3.36 -25.85
C THR A 504 6.23 -4.55 -24.94
N ALA A 505 6.96 -4.65 -23.83
CA ALA A 505 6.76 -5.65 -22.79
C ALA A 505 6.45 -4.97 -21.46
N ALA A 506 5.61 -5.62 -20.66
CA ALA A 506 5.24 -5.21 -19.31
C ALA A 506 5.43 -6.38 -18.34
N ALA A 507 5.95 -6.11 -17.15
CA ALA A 507 6.09 -7.10 -16.07
C ALA A 507 5.30 -6.64 -14.84
N GLN A 508 4.67 -7.58 -14.13
CA GLN A 508 3.95 -7.27 -12.90
C GLN A 508 3.95 -8.47 -11.95
N SER A 509 4.05 -8.20 -10.65
CA SER A 509 3.71 -9.20 -9.63
C SER A 509 2.21 -9.46 -9.67
N ILE A 510 1.83 -10.73 -9.63
CA ILE A 510 0.43 -11.15 -9.42
C ILE A 510 0.25 -11.87 -8.09
N THR A 511 1.27 -11.79 -7.22
CA THR A 511 1.24 -12.32 -5.87
C THR A 511 0.19 -11.58 -5.06
N ASN A 512 -0.75 -12.31 -4.49
CA ASN A 512 -1.86 -11.72 -3.75
C ASN A 512 -1.36 -10.93 -2.52
N GLY A 513 -1.88 -9.72 -2.36
CA GLY A 513 -1.46 -8.79 -1.30
C GLY A 513 -0.11 -8.13 -1.56
N THR A 514 0.42 -8.17 -2.78
CA THR A 514 1.58 -7.34 -3.14
C THR A 514 1.13 -6.16 -3.98
N ALA A 515 1.84 -5.04 -3.87
CA ALA A 515 1.62 -3.86 -4.70
C ALA A 515 2.95 -3.26 -5.13
N ASP A 516 3.07 -3.01 -6.43
CA ASP A 516 4.25 -2.36 -7.00
C ASP A 516 4.29 -0.88 -6.61
N LEU A 517 5.43 -0.42 -6.13
CA LEU A 517 5.64 0.98 -5.74
C LEU A 517 6.14 1.86 -6.87
N VAL A 518 6.76 1.30 -7.91
CA VAL A 518 7.50 2.05 -8.93
C VAL A 518 6.96 1.77 -10.33
N ALA A 519 5.64 1.87 -10.50
CA ALA A 519 4.90 1.60 -11.75
C ALA A 519 5.47 2.18 -13.07
N GLY A 520 6.41 3.13 -13.01
CA GLY A 520 7.08 3.69 -14.18
C GLY A 520 8.19 2.83 -14.78
N ASN A 521 8.66 1.78 -14.09
CA ASN A 521 9.71 0.86 -14.57
C ASN A 521 9.17 -0.54 -14.98
N ASP A 522 7.85 -0.75 -14.86
CA ASP A 522 7.14 -1.99 -15.17
C ASP A 522 6.97 -2.23 -16.69
N THR A 523 7.42 -1.30 -17.55
CA THR A 523 7.28 -1.40 -19.00
C THR A 523 8.58 -1.06 -19.73
N ALA A 524 8.87 -1.79 -20.81
CA ALA A 524 10.02 -1.57 -21.66
C ALA A 524 9.67 -1.77 -23.13
N THR A 525 10.26 -0.95 -23.99
CA THR A 525 10.09 -1.05 -25.44
C THR A 525 11.43 -1.29 -26.11
N VAL A 526 11.43 -2.15 -27.14
CA VAL A 526 12.54 -2.32 -28.08
C VAL A 526 12.03 -2.10 -29.49
N SER A 527 12.75 -1.29 -30.26
CA SER A 527 12.42 -0.95 -31.64
C SER A 527 13.59 -1.27 -32.56
N TYR A 528 13.30 -1.96 -33.66
CA TYR A 528 14.24 -2.23 -34.75
C TYR A 528 13.82 -1.41 -35.97
N ASP A 529 14.76 -0.64 -36.52
CA ASP A 529 14.57 0.22 -37.70
C ASP A 529 15.39 -0.26 -38.91
N ARG A 530 16.20 -1.29 -38.71
CA ARG A 530 17.09 -1.88 -39.71
C ARG A 530 17.08 -3.39 -39.58
N PHE A 531 17.11 -4.07 -40.72
CA PHE A 531 17.05 -5.52 -40.80
C PHE A 531 18.12 -6.08 -41.72
N GLY A 532 18.84 -7.08 -41.20
CA GLY A 532 19.86 -7.81 -41.94
C GLY A 532 19.23 -8.77 -42.96
N PRO A 533 20.06 -9.36 -43.85
CA PRO A 533 19.58 -10.36 -44.79
C PRO A 533 19.03 -11.61 -44.07
N PRO A 534 18.13 -12.37 -44.71
CA PRO A 534 17.64 -13.64 -44.17
C PRO A 534 18.80 -14.60 -43.94
N LEU A 535 18.78 -15.32 -42.81
CA LEU A 535 19.79 -16.34 -42.54
C LEU A 535 19.49 -17.60 -43.38
N PRO A 536 20.51 -18.33 -43.83
CA PRO A 536 20.31 -19.57 -44.59
C PRO A 536 19.51 -20.57 -43.74
N THR A 537 18.46 -21.16 -44.32
CA THR A 537 17.78 -22.31 -43.71
C THR A 537 18.76 -23.47 -43.58
N ALA A 538 18.88 -24.04 -42.38
CA ALA A 538 19.71 -25.22 -42.16
C ALA A 538 19.30 -26.33 -43.16
N PRO A 539 20.26 -27.01 -43.84
CA PRO A 539 19.92 -28.07 -44.77
C PRO A 539 19.09 -29.14 -44.07
N ALA A 540 17.97 -29.52 -44.67
CA ALA A 540 17.17 -30.64 -44.18
C ALA A 540 18.07 -31.87 -44.04
N VAL A 541 18.15 -32.43 -42.83
CA VAL A 541 18.78 -33.73 -42.60
C VAL A 541 18.00 -34.74 -43.43
N GLN A 542 18.56 -35.14 -44.57
CA GLN A 542 17.96 -36.18 -45.39
C GLN A 542 17.93 -37.47 -44.56
N PRO A 543 16.78 -38.16 -44.45
CA PRO A 543 16.76 -39.50 -43.87
C PRO A 543 17.68 -40.41 -44.68
N PRO A 544 18.42 -41.33 -44.05
CA PRO A 544 19.39 -42.16 -44.75
C PRO A 544 18.69 -42.95 -45.85
N THR A 545 19.15 -42.76 -47.08
CA THR A 545 18.73 -43.52 -48.25
C THR A 545 19.10 -44.98 -48.06
N SER A 546 18.10 -45.86 -47.99
CA SER A 546 18.28 -47.30 -47.97
C SER A 546 18.89 -47.78 -49.28
N GLU A 547 20.14 -48.25 -49.25
CA GLU A 547 20.72 -49.04 -50.34
C GLU A 547 20.08 -50.44 -50.38
N PRO A 548 19.85 -51.02 -51.57
CA PRO A 548 19.34 -52.38 -51.70
C PRO A 548 20.48 -53.39 -51.50
N SER A 549 20.34 -54.27 -50.50
CA SER A 549 21.22 -55.43 -50.33
C SER A 549 20.90 -56.54 -51.36
N PRO A 550 21.90 -57.23 -51.94
CA PRO A 550 21.68 -58.41 -52.75
C PRO A 550 21.48 -59.65 -51.89
N GLY A 551 20.50 -60.49 -52.27
CA GLY A 551 20.16 -61.73 -51.57
C GLY A 551 21.05 -62.93 -51.92
N SER A 552 21.18 -63.83 -50.94
CA SER A 552 21.56 -65.26 -51.00
C SER A 552 21.61 -65.74 -49.53
N GLY A 553 21.09 -66.85 -49.02
CA GLY A 553 20.49 -68.09 -49.56
C GLY A 553 20.76 -69.21 -48.53
N GLY A 554 19.72 -69.96 -48.11
CA GLY A 554 19.78 -71.21 -47.31
C GLY A 554 19.67 -71.03 -45.78
N GLY A 555 18.99 -71.86 -44.97
CA GLY A 555 18.23 -73.10 -45.16
C GLY A 555 18.10 -73.84 -43.81
N GLY A 556 16.89 -74.33 -43.47
CA GLY A 556 16.58 -75.35 -42.44
C GLY A 556 16.42 -74.84 -40.99
N ALA A 557 15.62 -75.43 -40.11
CA ALA A 557 14.52 -76.41 -40.15
C ALA A 557 13.92 -76.51 -38.71
N SER A 558 12.64 -76.89 -38.63
CA SER A 558 12.00 -77.65 -37.53
C SER A 558 11.29 -76.95 -36.34
N GLY A 559 10.03 -77.35 -36.15
CA GLY A 559 9.32 -77.50 -34.85
C GLY A 559 8.26 -76.43 -34.52
N ILE A 560 7.01 -76.52 -35.00
CA ILE A 560 5.83 -77.17 -34.37
C ILE A 560 5.71 -76.92 -32.85
N PHE A 561 4.73 -76.11 -32.40
CA PHE A 561 3.61 -76.48 -31.49
C PHE A 561 2.85 -75.22 -30.96
N PHE A 562 1.55 -75.16 -31.29
CA PHE A 562 0.38 -74.67 -30.51
C PHE A 562 0.45 -73.32 -29.73
N VAL A 563 -0.31 -72.27 -30.10
CA VAL A 563 -1.78 -72.03 -29.97
C VAL A 563 -2.25 -71.66 -28.55
N ALA A 564 -2.71 -70.40 -28.42
CA ALA A 564 -3.83 -69.86 -27.62
C ALA A 564 -3.69 -69.86 -26.07
N TRP A 565 -4.37 -69.03 -25.26
CA TRP A 565 -5.27 -67.87 -25.38
C TRP A 565 -5.41 -67.28 -23.94
N LEU A 566 -5.81 -66.00 -23.85
CA LEU A 566 -6.57 -65.33 -22.78
C LEU A 566 -6.08 -65.25 -21.30
N ALA A 567 -5.84 -63.99 -20.91
CA ALA A 567 -6.65 -63.15 -20.00
C ALA A 567 -7.27 -63.69 -18.68
N LEU A 568 -7.12 -62.83 -17.66
CA LEU A 568 -7.97 -62.56 -16.48
C LEU A 568 -7.93 -63.57 -15.31
N LEU A 569 -7.43 -63.12 -14.14
CA LEU A 569 -8.26 -62.83 -12.95
C LEU A 569 -7.42 -62.46 -11.72
N SER A 570 -7.84 -61.37 -11.09
CA SER A 570 -7.62 -60.92 -9.71
C SER A 570 -8.09 -61.91 -8.63
N PHE A 571 -7.38 -62.03 -7.49
CA PHE A 571 -7.87 -61.68 -6.12
C PHE A 571 -6.90 -62.10 -4.97
N ARG A 572 -6.55 -61.11 -4.14
CA ARG A 572 -6.28 -61.04 -2.66
C ARG A 572 -5.83 -62.26 -1.83
N ARG A 573 -4.93 -61.97 -0.86
CA ARG A 573 -5.04 -62.10 0.64
C ARG A 573 -3.63 -61.90 1.26
N VAL A 574 -3.31 -61.27 2.41
CA VAL A 574 -3.78 -61.23 3.83
C VAL A 574 -3.04 -60.01 4.48
N LEU A 575 -3.59 -58.97 5.12
CA LEU A 575 -4.28 -58.74 6.43
C LEU A 575 -3.51 -59.06 7.74
N LEU A 576 -3.26 -58.03 8.58
CA LEU A 576 -3.34 -57.95 10.07
C LEU A 576 -2.73 -56.57 10.49
N ARG A 577 -3.45 -55.48 10.88
CA ARG A 577 -4.24 -55.15 12.11
C ARG A 577 -3.51 -55.53 13.41
N VAL A 578 -3.27 -54.66 14.40
CA VAL A 578 -4.17 -53.96 15.37
C VAL A 578 -3.28 -52.95 16.17
N SER A 579 -3.54 -51.65 16.29
CA SER A 579 -4.48 -50.82 17.11
C SER A 579 -4.09 -50.48 18.57
N HIS A 580 -4.45 -49.22 18.94
CA HIS A 580 -4.48 -48.51 20.24
C HIS A 580 -3.16 -47.81 20.67
N ARG A 581 -3.14 -46.52 21.01
CA ARG A 581 -4.17 -45.55 21.47
C ARG A 581 -4.04 -44.21 20.78
#